data_AF-A0A916QGT4-F1
#
_entry.id   AF-A0A916QGT4-F1
#
_cell.length_a   1.000
_cell.length_b   1.000
_cell.length_c   1.000
_cell.angle_alpha   90.00
_cell.angle_beta   90.00
_cell.angle_gamma   90.00
#
_symmetry.space_group_name_H-M   'P 1'
#
loop_
_entity.id
_entity.type
_entity.pdbx_description
1 polymer ?
#
loop_
_entity_poly.entity_id
_entity_poly.type
_entity_poly.pdbx_seq_one_letter_code
_entity_poly.pdbx_strand_id
1 'polypeptide(L)' 'MTYERAKAAGDRHVYFIDGERLFGTENREACTVDGCHPNDLGFMRMAETIYPVLHSILMN' A
#
# COMPACT_ATOMS: atom_id res chain seq x y z
N MET A 1 10.46 -14.32 -0.99
CA MET A 1 9.43 -13.39 -0.45
C MET A 1 8.06 -13.97 -0.73
N THR A 2 7.05 -13.76 0.13
CA THR A 2 5.72 -14.41 0.03
C THR A 2 5.04 -14.16 -1.32
N TYR A 3 5.09 -12.93 -1.83
CA TYR A 3 4.58 -12.55 -3.15
C TYR A 3 5.19 -13.36 -4.30
N GLU A 4 6.53 -13.41 -4.39
CA GLU A 4 7.21 -14.16 -5.45
C GLU A 4 6.92 -15.67 -5.40
N ARG A 5 6.74 -16.22 -4.19
CA ARG A 5 6.34 -17.63 -4.04
C ARG A 5 4.94 -17.88 -4.57
N ALA A 6 3.98 -17.00 -4.25
CA ALA A 6 2.60 -17.11 -4.75
C ALA A 6 2.56 -17.02 -6.29
N LYS A 7 3.30 -16.07 -6.88
CA LYS A 7 3.43 -15.98 -8.34
C LYS A 7 4.06 -17.21 -8.97
N ALA A 8 5.15 -17.72 -8.39
CA ALA A 8 5.81 -18.93 -8.89
C ALA A 8 4.92 -20.18 -8.78
N ALA A 9 4.00 -20.22 -7.81
CA ALA A 9 3.00 -21.27 -7.65
C ALA A 9 1.80 -21.13 -8.63
N GLY A 10 1.79 -20.10 -9.49
CA GLY A 10 0.75 -19.90 -10.51
C GLY A 10 -0.46 -19.07 -10.04
N ASP A 11 -0.39 -18.44 -8.87
CA ASP A 11 -1.44 -17.50 -8.43
C ASP A 11 -1.44 -16.25 -9.31
N ARG A 12 -2.60 -15.94 -9.91
CA ARG A 12 -2.81 -14.78 -10.78
C ARG A 12 -3.50 -13.61 -10.09
N HIS A 13 -3.95 -13.77 -8.85
CA HIS A 13 -4.66 -12.75 -8.09
C HIS A 13 -3.90 -12.31 -6.83
N VAL A 14 -2.56 -12.34 -6.92
CA VAL A 14 -1.66 -11.80 -5.90
C VAL A 14 -1.00 -10.52 -6.42
N TYR A 15 -1.09 -9.44 -5.65
CA TYR A 15 -0.64 -8.11 -6.04
C TYR A 15 0.33 -7.56 -4.99
N PHE A 16 1.32 -6.80 -5.44
CA PHE A 16 2.33 -6.19 -4.57
C PHE A 16 2.09 -4.69 -4.47
N ILE A 17 2.07 -4.18 -3.24
CA ILE A 17 2.06 -2.75 -2.92
C ILE A 17 3.35 -2.45 -2.17
N ASP A 18 4.14 -1.52 -2.69
CA ASP A 18 5.37 -1.07 -2.05
C ASP A 18 5.04 -0.21 -0.84
N GLY A 19 5.29 -0.79 0.35
CA GLY A 19 5.04 -0.14 1.64
C GLY A 19 5.84 1.15 1.84
N GLU A 20 6.98 1.31 1.18
CA GLU A 20 7.77 2.54 1.27
C GLU A 20 6.98 3.73 0.72
N ARG A 21 6.06 3.52 -0.22
CA ARG A 21 5.32 4.60 -0.88
C ARG A 21 4.08 5.08 -0.10
N LEU A 22 3.65 4.35 0.93
CA LEU A 22 2.36 4.56 1.61
C LEU A 22 2.14 5.95 2.21
N PHE A 23 3.21 6.62 2.62
CA PHE A 23 3.14 7.97 3.21
C PHE A 23 3.66 9.05 2.27
N GLY A 24 3.98 8.73 1.01
CA GLY A 24 4.61 9.66 0.08
C GLY A 24 6.00 10.14 0.52
N THR A 25 6.48 11.19 -0.14
CA THR A 25 7.82 11.75 0.08
C THR A 25 7.81 13.05 0.89
N GLU A 26 6.74 13.84 0.83
CA GLU A 26 6.65 15.14 1.51
C GLU A 26 5.98 15.00 2.87
N ASN A 27 6.54 15.54 3.97
CA ASN A 27 5.95 15.46 5.32
C ASN A 27 5.58 14.04 5.76
N ARG A 28 6.39 13.05 5.39
CA ARG A 28 6.17 11.63 5.69
C ARG A 28 6.09 11.38 7.20
N GLU A 29 6.96 12.03 7.94
CA GLU A 29 7.07 11.98 9.40
C GLU A 29 5.79 12.48 10.10
N ALA A 30 5.00 13.32 9.45
CA ALA A 30 3.72 13.81 9.97
C ALA A 30 2.58 12.80 9.82
N CYS A 31 2.80 11.64 9.19
CA CYS A 31 1.75 10.64 8.93
C CYS A 31 1.45 9.71 10.11
N THR A 32 2.22 9.77 11.19
CA THR A 32 2.06 8.88 12.35
C THR A 32 1.83 9.66 13.63
N VAL A 33 1.09 9.09 14.57
CA VAL A 33 0.90 9.67 15.90
C VAL A 33 2.15 9.48 16.77
N ASP A 34 2.78 8.31 16.67
CA ASP A 34 3.82 7.83 17.59
C ASP A 34 5.03 7.20 16.87
N GLY A 35 5.16 7.44 15.55
CA GLY A 35 6.17 6.80 14.71
C GLY A 35 5.77 5.42 14.17
N CYS A 36 4.61 4.88 14.56
CA CYS A 36 4.13 3.56 14.13
C CYS A 36 2.71 3.61 13.58
N HIS A 37 1.75 4.13 14.35
CA HIS A 37 0.34 4.12 14.01
C HIS A 37 -0.01 5.32 13.12
N PRO A 38 -0.63 5.11 11.93
CA PRO A 38 -1.03 6.20 11.06
C PRO A 38 -2.09 7.10 11.72
N ASN A 39 -1.98 8.40 11.51
CA ASN A 39 -3.05 9.36 11.80
C ASN A 39 -3.92 9.59 10.55
N ASP A 40 -4.83 10.58 10.58
CA ASP A 40 -5.73 10.87 9.47
C ASP A 40 -4.99 11.14 8.14
N LEU A 41 -3.91 11.92 8.18
CA LEU A 41 -3.06 12.17 7.01
C LEU A 41 -2.39 10.89 6.53
N GLY A 42 -1.88 10.07 7.45
CA GLY A 42 -1.26 8.79 7.13
C GLY A 42 -2.24 7.83 6.44
N PHE A 43 -3.45 7.68 6.97
CA PHE A 43 -4.49 6.84 6.36
C PHE A 43 -4.95 7.37 5.01
N MET A 44 -5.11 8.69 4.86
CA MET A 44 -5.46 9.30 3.58
C MET A 44 -4.42 8.96 2.50
N ARG A 45 -3.12 9.11 2.79
CA ARG A 45 -2.05 8.78 1.84
C ARG A 45 -1.90 7.29 1.54
N MET A 46 -2.13 6.46 2.56
CA MET A 46 -2.25 5.01 2.35
C MET A 46 -3.38 4.72 1.36
N ALA A 47 -4.53 5.37 1.50
CA ALA A 47 -5.66 5.20 0.58
C ALA A 47 -5.32 5.67 -0.83
N GLU A 48 -4.67 6.82 -1.00
CA GLU A 48 -4.19 7.31 -2.32
C GLU A 48 -3.26 6.32 -3.03
N THR A 49 -2.46 5.57 -2.26
CA THR A 49 -1.55 4.54 -2.81
C THR A 49 -2.25 3.21 -3.09
N ILE A 50 -3.13 2.76 -2.19
CA ILE A 50 -3.77 1.44 -2.25
C ILE A 50 -4.97 1.45 -3.21
N TYR A 51 -5.75 2.53 -3.23
CA TYR A 51 -6.99 2.62 -3.99
C TYR A 51 -6.82 2.37 -5.49
N PRO A 52 -5.84 2.95 -6.21
CA PRO A 52 -5.66 2.68 -7.63
C PRO A 52 -5.42 1.19 -7.95
N VAL A 53 -4.69 0.50 -7.07
CA VAL A 53 -4.45 -0.95 -7.19
C VAL A 53 -5.77 -1.70 -7.03
N LEU A 54 -6.52 -1.46 -5.96
CA LEU A 54 -7.82 -2.09 -5.73
C LEU A 54 -8.81 -1.82 -6.88
N HIS A 55 -8.87 -0.57 -7.35
CA HIS A 55 -9.73 -0.17 -8.45
C HIS A 55 -9.40 -0.97 -9.73
N SER A 56 -8.12 -1.09 -10.08
CA SER A 56 -7.68 -1.89 -11.24
C SER A 56 -8.01 -3.39 -11.15
N ILE A 57 -8.24 -3.92 -9.94
CA ILE A 57 -8.51 -5.33 -9.69
C ILE A 57 -10.02 -5.60 -9.68
N LEU A 58 -10.80 -4.73 -9.06
CA LEU A 58 -12.21 -4.98 -8.74
C LEU A 58 -13.19 -4.27 -9.68
N MET A 59 -12.75 -3.22 -10.37
CA MET A 59 -13.61 -2.35 -11.19
C MET A 59 -13.18 -2.31 -12.66
N ASN A 60 -12.32 -3.27 -13.07
CA ASN A 60 -11.99 -3.54 -14.47
C ASN A 60 -12.87 -4.67 -15.03
#